data_AF-A0A447JGZ3-F1
#
_entry.id   AF-A0A447JGZ3-F1
#
_cell.length_a   1.000
_cell.length_b   1.000
_cell.length_c   1.000
_cell.angle_alpha   90.00
_cell.angle_beta   90.00
_cell.angle_gamma   90.00
#
_symmetry.space_group_name_H-M   'P 1'
#
loop_
_entity.id
_entity.type
_entity.pdbx_description
1 polymer ?
#
loop_
_entity_poly.entity_id
_entity_poly.type
_entity_poly.pdbx_seq_one_letter_code
_entity_poly.pdbx_strand_id
1 'polypeptide(L)'
;MHRWTFLQKGTMGINRKDIDKLFTGRTVISSIYMDDITQENVMSFLTPVYLAGTLKGIVMVDVNQDNLKNIFYTQDRPLVWRYLNVTLKDMDSGKEILINQSKK
;
A
#
# COMPACT_ATOMS: atom_id res chain seq x y z
N MET A 1 14.10 -23.91 7.41
CA MET A 1 13.35 -22.63 7.40
C MET A 1 12.94 -22.32 5.97
N HIS A 2 11.64 -22.20 5.69
CA HIS A 2 11.16 -21.85 4.35
C HIS A 2 11.70 -20.47 3.96
N ARG A 3 12.43 -20.41 2.85
CA ARG A 3 13.04 -19.18 2.35
C ARG A 3 11.97 -18.39 1.59
N TRP A 4 11.36 -17.42 2.28
CA TRP A 4 10.39 -16.46 1.74
C TRP A 4 11.07 -15.46 0.78
N THR A 5 11.75 -15.99 -0.23
CA THR A 5 12.59 -15.23 -1.17
C THR A 5 11.80 -14.29 -2.05
N PHE A 6 10.51 -14.55 -2.28
CA PHE A 6 9.62 -13.63 -3.01
C PHE A 6 9.37 -12.32 -2.24
N LEU A 7 9.39 -12.35 -0.90
CA LEU A 7 9.37 -11.14 -0.07
C LEU A 7 10.72 -10.42 -0.10
N GLN A 8 11.82 -11.17 -0.20
CA GLN A 8 13.18 -10.63 -0.10
C GLN A 8 13.75 -10.11 -1.44
N LYS A 9 13.26 -10.61 -2.57
CA LYS A 9 13.79 -10.24 -3.90
C LYS A 9 13.35 -8.86 -4.38
N GLY A 10 12.53 -8.14 -3.61
CA GLY A 10 11.97 -6.87 -4.06
C GLY A 10 11.16 -7.01 -5.35
N THR A 11 10.72 -8.23 -5.69
CA THR A 11 9.92 -8.50 -6.88
C THR A 11 8.64 -7.69 -6.79
N MET A 12 7.95 -7.71 -5.65
CA MET A 12 6.73 -6.92 -5.44
C MET A 12 6.96 -5.42 -5.23
N GLY A 13 8.15 -4.87 -5.51
CA GLY A 13 8.44 -3.44 -5.32
C GLY A 13 8.46 -2.92 -3.87
N ILE A 14 8.17 -3.75 -2.87
CA ILE A 14 8.11 -3.39 -1.44
C ILE A 14 9.52 -3.36 -0.82
N ASN A 15 9.79 -2.33 0.01
CA ASN A 15 11.06 -2.21 0.70
C ASN A 15 11.22 -3.29 1.80
N ARG A 16 12.36 -3.96 1.81
CA ARG A 16 12.68 -5.01 2.79
C ARG A 16 12.57 -4.54 4.24
N LYS A 17 12.90 -3.28 4.53
CA LYS A 17 12.81 -2.70 5.89
C LYS A 17 11.36 -2.74 6.44
N ASP A 18 10.37 -2.65 5.55
CA ASP A 18 8.96 -2.68 5.92
C ASP A 18 8.52 -4.12 6.22
N ILE A 19 9.10 -5.08 5.49
CA ILE A 19 8.84 -6.52 5.63
C ILE A 19 9.45 -7.08 6.91
N ASP A 20 10.62 -6.63 7.34
CA ASP A 20 11.28 -7.17 8.53
C ASP A 20 10.44 -6.98 9.82
N LYS A 21 9.58 -5.96 9.85
CA LYS A 21 8.62 -5.72 10.95
C LYS A 21 7.47 -6.73 10.99
N LEU A 22 7.14 -7.42 9.89
CA LEU A 22 6.08 -8.44 9.83
C LEU A 22 6.36 -9.62 10.74
N PHE A 23 7.63 -9.97 10.92
CA PHE A 23 8.02 -11.11 11.75
C PHE A 23 7.83 -10.86 13.26
N THR A 24 7.39 -9.66 13.64
CA THR A 24 6.95 -9.33 15.01
C THR A 24 5.47 -9.69 15.27
N GLY A 25 4.77 -10.23 14.28
CA GLY A 25 3.35 -10.59 14.39
C GLY A 25 2.38 -9.42 14.16
N ARG A 26 2.86 -8.26 13.73
CA ARG A 26 2.05 -7.06 13.51
C ARG A 26 1.74 -6.88 12.02
N THR A 27 0.55 -6.33 11.73
CA THR A 27 0.27 -5.77 10.41
C THR A 27 1.19 -4.60 10.15
N VAL A 28 1.76 -4.53 8.95
CA VAL A 28 2.58 -3.40 8.49
C VAL A 28 1.98 -2.81 7.24
N ILE A 29 2.29 -1.53 7.00
CA ILE A 29 1.95 -0.81 5.79
C ILE A 29 3.25 -0.67 5.00
N SER A 30 3.24 -1.01 3.72
CA SER A 30 4.40 -0.80 2.84
C SER A 30 4.60 0.68 2.51
N SER A 31 5.82 1.06 2.16
CA SER A 31 6.04 2.20 1.26
C SER A 31 5.17 2.09 0.00
N ILE A 32 4.92 3.22 -0.68
CA ILE A 32 4.29 3.21 -2.01
C ILE A 32 5.24 2.51 -2.99
N TYR A 33 4.73 1.58 -3.79
CA TYR A 33 5.48 0.89 -4.83
C TYR A 33 4.65 0.75 -6.11
N MET A 34 5.31 0.42 -7.21
CA MET A 34 4.62 0.20 -8.49
C MET A 34 4.26 -1.27 -8.57
N ASP A 35 2.97 -1.57 -8.63
CA ASP A 35 2.48 -2.93 -8.73
C ASP A 35 2.94 -3.58 -10.05
N ASP A 36 3.39 -4.82 -9.98
CA ASP A 36 3.96 -5.51 -11.14
C ASP A 36 2.87 -5.87 -12.18
N ILE A 37 1.61 -6.02 -11.75
CA ILE A 37 0.51 -6.44 -12.62
C ILE A 37 -0.18 -5.23 -13.23
N THR A 38 -0.63 -4.29 -12.40
CA THR A 38 -1.38 -3.11 -12.87
C THR A 38 -0.46 -2.01 -13.39
N GLN A 39 0.83 -2.02 -13.03
CA GLN A 39 1.78 -0.94 -13.30
C GLN A 39 1.36 0.40 -12.67
N GLU A 40 0.51 0.36 -11.64
CA GLU A 40 0.07 1.54 -10.89
C GLU A 40 0.78 1.64 -9.54
N ASN A 41 0.90 2.86 -9.02
CA ASN A 41 1.38 3.04 -7.66
C ASN A 41 0.31 2.59 -6.66
N VAL A 42 0.71 1.69 -5.76
CA VAL A 42 -0.13 1.15 -4.68
C VAL A 42 0.64 1.19 -3.35
N MET A 43 -0.11 1.07 -2.26
CA MET A 43 0.43 0.75 -0.94
C MET A 43 -0.31 -0.48 -0.41
N SER A 44 0.33 -1.29 0.41
CA SER A 44 -0.28 -2.56 0.84
C SER A 44 -0.26 -2.75 2.33
N PHE A 45 -1.34 -3.33 2.84
CA PHE A 45 -1.37 -3.89 4.18
C PHE A 45 -0.87 -5.32 4.12
N LEU A 46 0.18 -5.61 4.87
CA LEU A 46 0.73 -6.95 4.99
C LEU A 46 0.45 -7.45 6.41
N THR A 47 -0.27 -8.57 6.51
CA THR A 47 -0.64 -9.17 7.80
C THR A 47 -0.12 -10.60 7.87
N PRO A 48 0.77 -10.92 8.83
CA PRO A 48 1.32 -12.25 8.96
C PRO A 48 0.29 -13.21 9.56
N VAL A 49 0.22 -14.43 9.04
CA VAL A 49 -0.68 -15.49 9.52
C VAL A 49 0.13 -16.54 10.26
N TYR A 50 -0.21 -16.78 11.53
CA TYR A 50 0.45 -17.77 12.37
C TYR A 50 -0.49 -18.94 12.69
N LEU A 51 0.07 -20.15 12.77
CA LEU A 51 -0.58 -21.32 13.33
C LEU A 51 0.36 -21.93 14.36
N ALA A 52 -0.11 -22.03 15.61
CA ALA A 52 0.66 -22.53 16.75
C ALA A 52 2.07 -21.88 16.86
N GLY A 53 2.12 -20.55 16.81
CA GLY A 53 3.38 -19.77 16.89
C GLY A 53 4.27 -19.85 15.66
N THR A 54 3.89 -20.60 14.63
CA THR A 54 4.66 -20.74 13.38
C THR A 54 4.04 -19.89 12.28
N LEU A 55 4.84 -19.02 11.65
CA LEU A 55 4.40 -18.24 10.48
C LEU A 55 4.04 -19.20 9.33
N LYS A 56 2.81 -19.10 8.84
CA LYS A 56 2.28 -19.90 7.72
C LYS A 56 2.20 -19.13 6.41
N GLY A 57 2.15 -17.80 6.47
CA GLY A 57 2.10 -16.96 5.29
C GLY A 57 1.82 -15.51 5.63
N ILE A 58 1.56 -14.70 4.62
CA ILE A 58 1.22 -13.29 4.74
C ILE A 58 0.02 -13.04 3.85
N VAL A 59 -1.01 -12.41 4.42
CA VAL A 59 -2.12 -11.85 3.65
C VAL A 59 -1.73 -10.43 3.26
N MET A 60 -1.82 -10.13 1.97
CA MET A 60 -1.49 -8.83 1.40
C MET A 60 -2.73 -8.23 0.76
N VAL A 61 -3.01 -6.97 1.06
CA VAL A 61 -4.14 -6.22 0.51
C VAL A 61 -3.62 -4.90 -0.03
N ASP A 62 -3.70 -4.73 -1.34
CA ASP A 62 -3.27 -3.52 -2.02
C ASP A 62 -4.36 -2.45 -1.93
N VAL A 63 -3.91 -1.21 -1.82
CA VAL A 63 -4.71 0.00 -1.76
C VAL A 63 -4.23 0.91 -2.88
N ASN A 64 -5.09 1.08 -3.88
CA ASN A 64 -4.81 1.87 -5.08
C ASN A 64 -5.53 3.22 -5.06
N GLN A 65 -5.41 3.98 -6.15
CA GLN A 65 -6.06 5.27 -6.32
C GLN A 65 -7.59 5.22 -6.07
N ASP A 66 -8.28 4.21 -6.60
CA ASP A 66 -9.74 4.11 -6.48
C ASP A 66 -10.18 3.82 -5.05
N ASN A 67 -9.45 2.97 -4.33
CA ASN A 67 -9.70 2.74 -2.90
C ASN A 67 -9.54 4.05 -2.11
N LEU A 68 -8.47 4.79 -2.35
CA LEU A 68 -8.20 6.07 -1.68
C LEU A 68 -9.22 7.13 -2.06
N LYS A 69 -9.66 7.16 -3.32
CA LYS A 69 -10.72 8.08 -3.77
C LYS A 69 -12.00 7.86 -2.98
N ASN A 70 -12.41 6.62 -2.74
CA ASN A 70 -13.60 6.32 -1.92
C ASN A 70 -13.45 6.79 -0.47
N ILE A 71 -12.23 6.83 0.06
CA ILE A 71 -11.93 7.30 1.42
C ILE A 71 -11.95 8.83 1.50
N PHE A 72 -11.29 9.51 0.55
CA PHE A 72 -11.13 10.97 0.58
C PHE A 72 -12.27 11.74 -0.08
N TYR A 73 -13.14 11.07 -0.83
CA TYR A 73 -14.25 11.72 -1.51
C TYR A 73 -15.22 12.35 -0.52
N THR A 74 -15.41 13.66 -0.65
CA THR A 74 -16.32 14.42 0.22
C THR A 74 -17.76 14.29 -0.27
N GLN A 75 -18.44 13.20 0.13
CA GLN A 75 -19.83 12.90 -0.29
C GLN A 75 -20.80 14.06 -0.03
N ASP A 76 -20.70 14.70 1.13
CA ASP A 76 -21.57 15.84 1.49
C ASP A 76 -21.22 17.14 0.74
N ARG A 77 -20.05 17.19 0.09
CA ARG A 77 -19.53 18.39 -0.60
C ARG A 77 -18.93 18.05 -1.97
N PRO A 78 -19.73 17.53 -2.92
CA PRO A 78 -19.23 17.07 -4.22
C PRO A 78 -18.68 18.20 -5.09
N LEU A 79 -19.17 19.44 -4.92
CA LEU A 79 -18.62 20.60 -5.61
C LEU A 79 -17.21 20.95 -5.13
N VAL A 80 -16.96 20.89 -3.83
CA VAL A 80 -15.63 21.15 -3.25
C VAL A 80 -14.61 20.16 -3.81
N TRP A 81 -14.97 18.87 -3.86
CA TRP A 81 -14.13 17.82 -4.42
C TRP A 81 -13.57 18.16 -5.82
N ARG A 82 -14.38 18.77 -6.70
CA ARG A 82 -13.95 19.14 -8.06
C ARG A 82 -12.81 20.16 -8.09
N TYR A 83 -12.61 20.90 -7.01
CA TYR A 83 -11.59 21.96 -6.90
C TYR A 83 -10.39 21.56 -6.02
N LEU A 84 -10.38 20.36 -5.43
CA LEU A 84 -9.29 19.90 -4.59
C LEU A 84 -8.23 19.14 -5.40
N ASN A 85 -6.96 19.44 -5.16
CA ASN A 85 -5.86 18.54 -5.51
C ASN A 85 -5.56 17.67 -4.30
N VAL A 86 -5.62 16.35 -4.48
CA VAL A 86 -5.39 15.38 -3.42
C VAL A 86 -4.36 14.37 -3.92
N THR A 87 -3.23 14.31 -3.23
CA THR A 87 -2.13 13.37 -3.52
C THR A 87 -1.68 12.74 -2.21
N LEU A 88 -1.54 11.42 -2.20
CA LEU A 88 -0.86 10.72 -1.12
C LEU A 88 0.62 10.58 -1.50
N LYS A 89 1.50 11.05 -0.63
CA LYS A 89 2.95 11.01 -0.83
C LYS A 89 3.60 10.16 0.24
N ASP A 90 4.38 9.18 -0.20
CA ASP A 90 5.26 8.43 0.69
C ASP A 90 6.55 9.22 0.87
N MET A 91 6.82 9.64 2.10
CA MET A 91 7.99 10.45 2.44
C MET A 91 9.29 9.63 2.38
N ASP A 92 9.23 8.31 2.51
CA ASP A 92 10.41 7.45 2.50
C ASP A 92 10.87 7.11 1.07
N SER A 93 9.93 6.78 0.18
CA SER A 93 10.24 6.43 -1.21
C SER A 93 10.15 7.62 -2.18
N GLY A 94 9.49 8.70 -1.77
CA GLY A 94 9.18 9.85 -2.63
C GLY A 94 8.10 9.58 -3.67
N LYS A 95 7.55 8.37 -3.74
CA LYS A 95 6.49 8.00 -4.69
C LYS A 95 5.13 8.54 -4.24
N GLU A 96 4.24 8.69 -5.21
CA GLU A 96 2.96 9.37 -5.03
C GLU A 96 1.81 8.59 -5.66
N ILE A 97 0.65 8.62 -5.02
CA ILE A 97 -0.63 8.21 -5.61
C ILE A 97 -1.46 9.47 -5.76
N LEU A 98 -1.71 9.84 -7.02
CA LEU A 98 -2.54 10.98 -7.36
C LEU A 98 -4.02 10.59 -7.23
N ILE A 99 -4.71 11.10 -6.21
CA ILE A 99 -6.08 10.69 -5.90
C ILE A 99 -7.09 11.53 -6.67
N ASN A 100 -6.87 12.85 -6.71
CA ASN A 100 -7.74 13.80 -7.40
C ASN A 100 -6.94 14.99 -7.91
N GLN A 101 -7.29 15.44 -9.10
CA GLN A 101 -6.87 16.73 -9.64
C GLN A 101 -8.09 17.59 -9.86
N SER A 102 -7.94 18.87 -9.52
CA SER A 102 -8.99 19.84 -9.74
C SER A 102 -9.30 19.93 -11.23
N LYS A 103 -10.60 19.93 -11.54
CA LYS A 103 -11.09 20.13 -12.90
C LYS A 103 -11.30 21.63 -13.08
N LYS A 104 -10.37 22.27 -13.79
CA LYS A 104 -10.52 23.66 -14.24
C LYS A 104 -11.78 23.83 -15.07
#